data_AF-A0A6A7B5S4-F1
#
_entry.id   AF-A0A6A7B5S4-F1
#
_cell.length_a   1.000
_cell.length_b   1.000
_cell.length_c   1.000
_cell.angle_alpha   90.00
_cell.angle_beta   90.00
_cell.angle_gamma   90.00
#
_symmetry.space_group_name_H-M   'P 1'
#
loop_
_entity.id
_entity.type
_entity.pdbx_description
1 polymer ?
#
loop_
_entity_poly.entity_id
_entity_poly.type
_entity_poly.pdbx_seq_one_letter_code
_entity_poly.pdbx_strand_id
1 'polypeptide(L)'
;MTLGIASGSERDTLRVQRTRRAKIQAGLVMAGLAGFSFDRAYEVVDDVLEDKEALLEFDVPVAAEWFAICGQQIRQEAEDSEKRDALKDEAMSLDQWSLWKTRLQELQAQSSIVQCVATEVLDAMHRVDKTNRSKSCETVNSDPHGR
;
A
#
# COMPACT_ATOMS: atom_id res chain seq x y z
N MET A 1 -26.79 -20.06 -13.16
CA MET A 1 -25.34 -20.18 -13.47
C MET A 1 -24.64 -20.54 -12.19
N THR A 2 -24.20 -21.78 -12.05
CA THR A 2 -23.41 -22.26 -10.91
C THR A 2 -21.98 -21.77 -11.10
N LEU A 3 -21.54 -20.80 -10.30
CA LEU A 3 -20.13 -20.48 -10.16
C LEU A 3 -19.44 -21.73 -9.62
N GLY A 4 -18.74 -22.46 -10.50
CA GLY A 4 -17.96 -23.62 -10.10
C GLY A 4 -16.89 -23.20 -9.11
N ILE A 5 -16.84 -23.87 -7.96
CA ILE A 5 -15.79 -23.66 -6.96
C ILE A 5 -14.49 -24.12 -7.61
N ALA A 6 -13.63 -23.18 -7.98
CA ALA A 6 -12.30 -23.48 -8.51
C ALA A 6 -11.53 -24.36 -7.53
N SER A 7 -10.76 -25.32 -8.07
CA SER A 7 -9.91 -26.19 -7.26
C SER A 7 -8.83 -25.40 -6.52
N GLY A 8 -8.31 -25.95 -5.43
CA GLY A 8 -7.25 -25.28 -4.65
C GLY A 8 -6.04 -24.85 -5.50
N SER A 9 -5.62 -25.69 -6.46
CA SER A 9 -4.48 -25.36 -7.35
C SER A 9 -4.80 -24.25 -8.36
N GLU A 10 -6.05 -24.19 -8.86
CA GLU A 10 -6.47 -23.11 -9.76
C GLU A 10 -6.52 -21.77 -9.01
N ARG A 11 -7.03 -21.78 -7.77
CA ARG A 11 -7.03 -20.60 -6.90
C ARG A 11 -5.62 -20.11 -6.60
N ASP A 12 -4.70 -21.02 -6.26
CA ASP A 12 -3.31 -20.66 -6.00
C ASP A 12 -2.61 -20.11 -7.25
N THR A 13 -2.87 -20.71 -8.42
CA THR A 13 -2.32 -20.22 -9.71
C THR A 13 -2.80 -18.80 -10.00
N LEU A 14 -4.11 -18.54 -9.82
CA LEU A 14 -4.69 -17.23 -10.04
C LEU A 14 -4.12 -16.18 -9.06
N ARG A 15 -3.95 -16.55 -7.78
CA ARG A 15 -3.32 -15.69 -6.77
C ARG A 15 -1.89 -15.32 -7.19
N VAL A 16 -1.07 -16.31 -7.52
CA VAL A 16 0.32 -16.10 -7.96
C VAL A 16 0.38 -15.20 -9.20
N GLN A 17 -0.51 -15.41 -10.16
CA GLN A 17 -0.56 -14.59 -11.38
C GLN A 17 -0.92 -13.14 -11.07
N ARG A 18 -1.93 -12.89 -10.22
CA ARG A 18 -2.34 -11.53 -9.82
C ARG A 18 -1.23 -10.83 -9.05
N THR A 19 -0.64 -11.49 -8.05
CA THR A 19 0.49 -10.96 -7.26
C THR A 19 1.69 -10.63 -8.16
N ARG A 20 2.05 -11.53 -9.09
CA ARG A 20 3.15 -11.27 -10.03
C ARG A 20 2.88 -10.07 -10.94
N ARG A 21 1.64 -9.90 -11.41
CA ARG A 21 1.25 -8.74 -12.21
C ARG A 21 1.37 -7.45 -11.40
N ALA A 22 0.86 -7.45 -10.17
CA ALA A 22 0.93 -6.29 -9.27
C ALA A 22 2.39 -5.87 -9.02
N LYS A 23 3.26 -6.84 -8.72
CA LYS A 23 4.69 -6.63 -8.57
C LYS A 23 5.35 -5.95 -9.77
N ILE A 24 5.04 -6.43 -10.98
CA ILE A 24 5.57 -5.84 -12.22
C ILE A 24 5.05 -4.41 -12.39
N GLN A 25 3.75 -4.17 -12.16
CA GLN A 25 3.14 -2.84 -12.30
C GLN A 25 3.70 -1.84 -11.29
N ALA A 26 3.82 -2.23 -10.01
CA ALA A 26 4.44 -1.42 -8.98
C ALA A 26 5.91 -1.09 -9.32
N GLY A 27 6.66 -2.06 -9.83
CA GLY A 27 8.02 -1.83 -10.30
C GLY A 27 8.10 -0.84 -11.47
N LEU A 28 7.16 -0.89 -12.41
CA LEU A 28 7.09 0.07 -13.51
C LEU A 28 6.77 1.50 -13.03
N VAL A 29 5.85 1.64 -12.06
CA VAL A 29 5.55 2.93 -11.40
C VAL A 29 6.80 3.49 -10.74
N MET A 30 7.50 2.71 -9.91
CA MET A 30 8.71 3.17 -9.23
C MET A 30 9.86 3.51 -10.19
N ALA A 31 9.91 2.86 -11.36
CA ALA A 31 10.88 3.19 -12.40
C ALA A 31 10.50 4.43 -13.23
N GLY A 32 9.31 5.01 -13.01
CA GLY A 32 8.78 6.12 -13.82
C GLY A 32 8.52 5.72 -15.28
N LEU A 33 8.23 4.44 -15.54
CA LEU A 33 8.12 3.89 -16.89
C LEU A 33 6.66 3.70 -17.32
N ALA A 34 6.47 3.71 -18.65
CA ALA A 34 5.24 3.31 -19.33
C ALA A 34 3.97 4.12 -18.96
N GLY A 35 4.13 5.36 -18.46
CA GLY A 35 3.01 6.25 -18.15
C GLY A 35 2.14 5.78 -16.99
N PHE A 36 2.66 4.89 -16.13
CA PHE A 36 1.97 4.49 -14.92
C PHE A 36 2.19 5.54 -13.83
N SER A 37 1.10 6.13 -13.33
CA SER A 37 1.12 7.05 -12.18
C SER A 37 0.85 6.30 -10.87
N PHE A 38 1.14 6.96 -9.75
CA PHE A 38 0.79 6.47 -8.41
C PHE A 38 -0.72 6.40 -8.18
N ASP A 39 -1.54 7.12 -8.97
CA ASP A 39 -3.01 7.02 -8.96
C ASP A 39 -3.48 5.57 -9.09
N ARG A 40 -2.80 4.78 -9.92
CA ARG A 40 -3.10 3.35 -10.07
C ARG A 40 -2.72 2.52 -8.84
N ALA A 41 -1.69 2.91 -8.12
CA ALA A 41 -1.33 2.27 -6.86
C ALA A 41 -2.42 2.55 -5.80
N TYR A 42 -2.95 3.77 -5.78
CA TYR A 42 -4.04 4.16 -4.89
C TYR A 42 -5.32 3.39 -5.20
N GLU A 43 -5.79 3.40 -6.46
CA GLU A 43 -6.99 2.65 -6.87
C GLU A 43 -6.90 1.18 -6.45
N VAL A 44 -5.77 0.52 -6.71
CA VAL A 44 -5.61 -0.90 -6.38
C VAL A 44 -5.55 -1.15 -4.87
N VAL A 45 -5.04 -0.24 -4.07
CA VAL A 45 -5.01 -0.42 -2.61
C VAL A 45 -6.37 -0.09 -2.00
N ASP A 46 -7.01 0.97 -2.48
CA ASP A 46 -8.34 1.43 -2.08
C ASP A 46 -9.41 0.36 -2.35
N ASP A 47 -9.45 -0.18 -3.58
CA ASP A 47 -10.34 -1.27 -3.98
C ASP A 47 -10.20 -2.52 -3.10
N VAL A 48 -9.07 -2.71 -2.42
CA VAL A 48 -8.82 -3.90 -1.61
C VAL A 48 -9.07 -3.67 -0.13
N LEU A 49 -8.70 -2.50 0.36
CA LEU A 49 -8.79 -2.18 1.79
C LEU A 49 -10.10 -1.50 2.16
N GLU A 50 -10.73 -0.79 1.23
CA GLU A 50 -11.95 -0.02 1.49
C GLU A 50 -13.20 -0.68 0.90
N ASP A 51 -13.09 -1.50 -0.16
CA ASP A 51 -14.22 -2.28 -0.70
C ASP A 51 -14.58 -3.49 0.20
N LYS A 52 -15.88 -3.63 0.47
CA LYS A 52 -16.44 -4.76 1.21
C LYS A 52 -16.64 -6.00 0.34
N GLU A 53 -16.65 -5.84 -0.98
CA GLU A 53 -16.77 -6.94 -1.94
C GLU A 53 -15.41 -7.54 -2.34
N ALA A 54 -14.30 -6.97 -1.84
CA ALA A 54 -12.95 -7.45 -2.10
C ALA A 54 -12.77 -8.94 -1.76
N LEU A 55 -12.18 -9.70 -2.68
CA LEU A 55 -11.85 -11.10 -2.48
C LEU A 55 -10.49 -11.18 -1.75
N LEU A 56 -10.53 -10.98 -0.43
CA LEU A 56 -9.36 -10.79 0.43
C LEU A 56 -8.22 -11.80 0.18
N GLU A 57 -8.54 -13.06 -0.09
CA GLU A 57 -7.53 -14.11 -0.35
C GLU A 57 -6.71 -13.91 -1.64
N PHE A 58 -7.23 -13.14 -2.58
CA PHE A 58 -6.57 -12.77 -3.84
C PHE A 58 -6.04 -11.35 -3.80
N ASP A 59 -6.81 -10.45 -3.21
CA ASP A 59 -6.64 -9.03 -3.39
C ASP A 59 -5.67 -8.43 -2.34
N VAL A 60 -5.66 -8.97 -1.11
CA VAL A 60 -4.68 -8.54 -0.08
C VAL A 60 -3.22 -8.83 -0.50
N PRO A 61 -2.88 -10.02 -1.08
CA PRO A 61 -1.58 -10.25 -1.69
C PRO A 61 -1.21 -9.31 -2.84
N VAL A 62 -2.19 -8.78 -3.57
CA VAL A 62 -1.96 -7.80 -4.64
C VAL A 62 -1.59 -6.45 -4.04
N ALA A 63 -2.38 -5.95 -3.09
CA ALA A 63 -2.10 -4.69 -2.39
C ALA A 63 -0.73 -4.75 -1.68
N ALA A 64 -0.36 -5.92 -1.15
CA ALA A 64 0.93 -6.12 -0.49
C ALA A 64 2.15 -5.85 -1.38
N GLU A 65 2.11 -6.26 -2.65
CA GLU A 65 3.21 -5.97 -3.59
C GLU A 65 3.33 -4.47 -3.88
N TRP A 66 2.20 -3.75 -3.93
CA TRP A 66 2.19 -2.30 -4.07
C TRP A 66 2.80 -1.62 -2.84
N PHE A 67 2.44 -2.03 -1.62
CA PHE A 67 3.07 -1.48 -0.41
C PHE A 67 4.56 -1.82 -0.32
N ALA A 68 4.96 -3.05 -0.68
CA ALA A 68 6.35 -3.46 -0.61
C ALA A 68 7.26 -2.65 -1.53
N ILE A 69 6.75 -2.22 -2.69
CA ILE A 69 7.52 -1.51 -3.71
C ILE A 69 7.33 0.01 -3.62
N CYS A 70 6.08 0.46 -3.51
CA CYS A 70 5.71 1.86 -3.58
C CYS A 70 5.44 2.49 -2.20
N GLY A 71 5.36 1.71 -1.11
CA GLY A 71 4.83 2.18 0.18
C GLY A 71 5.56 3.39 0.77
N GLN A 72 6.87 3.51 0.56
CA GLN A 72 7.61 4.70 1.01
C GLN A 72 7.22 5.96 0.22
N GLN A 73 7.10 5.85 -1.11
CA GLN A 73 6.75 6.98 -1.97
C GLN A 73 5.31 7.41 -1.76
N ILE A 74 4.40 6.43 -1.65
CA ILE A 74 2.99 6.59 -1.22
C ILE A 74 2.95 7.41 0.08
N ARG A 75 3.66 6.98 1.13
CA ARG A 75 3.68 7.73 2.40
C ARG A 75 4.22 9.15 2.26
N GLN A 76 5.30 9.34 1.49
CA GLN A 76 5.89 10.66 1.26
C GLN A 76 4.92 11.61 0.54
N GLU A 77 4.19 11.10 -0.45
CA GLU A 77 3.19 11.88 -1.19
C GLU A 77 2.05 12.33 -0.28
N ALA A 78 1.60 11.48 0.66
CA ALA A 78 0.63 11.90 1.69
C ALA A 78 1.17 12.96 2.65
N GLU A 79 2.44 12.88 3.05
CA GLU A 79 3.03 13.92 3.91
C GLU A 79 3.18 15.25 3.15
N ASP A 80 3.52 15.18 1.87
CA ASP A 80 3.69 16.36 1.03
C ASP A 80 2.34 16.95 0.61
N SER A 81 1.26 16.16 0.51
CA SER A 81 -0.10 16.66 0.24
C SER A 81 -0.63 17.46 1.43
N GLU A 82 -0.46 16.98 2.66
CA GLU A 82 -0.83 17.71 3.89
C GLU A 82 -0.08 19.03 4.03
N LYS A 83 1.23 19.04 3.75
CA LYS A 83 2.04 20.28 3.83
C LYS A 83 1.66 21.32 2.78
N ARG A 84 1.06 20.88 1.66
CA ARG A 84 0.74 21.76 0.52
C ARG A 84 -0.65 22.37 0.61
N ASP A 85 -1.42 22.13 1.68
CA ASP A 85 -2.87 22.44 1.76
C ASP A 85 -3.55 22.08 0.43
N ALA A 86 -3.17 20.93 -0.14
CA ALA A 86 -3.48 20.64 -1.52
C ALA A 86 -4.99 20.44 -1.67
N LEU A 87 -5.66 21.45 -2.22
CA LEU A 87 -7.06 21.50 -2.67
C LEU A 87 -7.42 20.44 -3.74
N LYS A 88 -6.63 19.38 -3.88
CA LYS A 88 -6.88 18.30 -4.82
C LYS A 88 -7.37 17.10 -4.02
N ASP A 89 -8.66 16.80 -4.17
CA ASP A 89 -9.35 15.60 -3.66
C ASP A 89 -8.68 14.27 -4.10
N GLU A 90 -7.69 14.30 -5.00
CA GLU A 90 -7.02 13.14 -5.57
C GLU A 90 -5.70 12.76 -4.87
N ALA A 91 -5.19 13.57 -3.93
CA ALA A 91 -3.97 13.23 -3.21
C ALA A 91 -4.28 12.39 -1.96
N MET A 92 -3.66 11.22 -1.84
CA MET A 92 -3.78 10.39 -0.64
C MET A 92 -3.38 11.18 0.62
N SER A 93 -4.12 11.01 1.72
CA SER A 93 -3.90 11.67 3.01
C SER A 93 -3.25 10.73 4.05
N LEU A 94 -2.69 11.28 5.14
CA LEU A 94 -2.21 10.42 6.24
C LEU A 94 -3.37 9.75 6.99
N ASP A 95 -4.57 10.32 6.92
CA ASP A 95 -5.79 9.70 7.44
C ASP A 95 -6.09 8.40 6.67
N GLN A 96 -5.99 8.42 5.34
CA GLN A 96 -6.20 7.22 4.52
C GLN A 96 -5.12 6.16 4.76
N TRP A 97 -3.84 6.57 4.90
CA TRP A 97 -2.77 5.66 5.33
C TRP A 97 -3.06 5.00 6.69
N SER A 98 -3.68 5.74 7.61
CA SER A 98 -4.04 5.24 8.94
C SER A 98 -5.25 4.29 8.87
N LEU A 99 -6.25 4.62 8.04
CA LEU A 99 -7.38 3.75 7.76
C LEU A 99 -6.93 2.39 7.22
N TRP A 100 -6.01 2.40 6.25
CA TRP A 100 -5.44 1.19 5.68
C TRP A 100 -4.69 0.34 6.70
N LYS A 101 -3.93 0.95 7.62
CA LYS A 101 -3.32 0.21 8.74
C LYS A 101 -4.36 -0.44 9.63
N THR A 102 -5.39 0.31 10.03
CA THR A 102 -6.47 -0.23 10.86
C THR A 102 -7.13 -1.41 10.17
N ARG A 103 -7.42 -1.28 8.88
CA ARG A 103 -7.97 -2.39 8.09
C ARG A 103 -7.06 -3.60 8.07
N LEU A 104 -5.76 -3.42 7.82
CA LEU A 104 -4.79 -4.52 7.82
C LEU A 104 -4.68 -5.20 9.19
N GLN A 105 -4.82 -4.46 10.30
CA GLN A 105 -4.87 -5.02 11.65
C GLN A 105 -6.13 -5.89 11.86
N GLU A 106 -7.28 -5.47 11.34
CA GLU A 106 -8.50 -6.31 11.34
C GLU A 106 -8.30 -7.58 10.51
N LEU A 107 -7.65 -7.46 9.35
CA LEU A 107 -7.35 -8.59 8.46
C LEU A 107 -6.33 -9.56 9.10
N GLN A 108 -5.40 -9.06 9.90
CA GLN A 108 -4.44 -9.87 10.68
C GLN A 108 -5.14 -10.75 11.72
N ALA A 109 -6.31 -10.35 12.23
CA ALA A 109 -7.07 -11.16 13.18
C ALA A 109 -7.80 -12.36 12.53
N GLN A 110 -7.84 -12.44 11.21
CA GLN A 110 -8.47 -13.55 10.48
C GLN A 110 -7.51 -14.74 10.37
N SER A 111 -8.01 -15.97 10.25
CA SER A 111 -7.16 -17.17 10.07
C SER A 111 -7.05 -17.54 8.59
N SER A 112 -5.98 -17.12 7.88
CA SER A 112 -5.67 -17.58 6.52
C SER A 112 -4.34 -16.99 6.02
N ILE A 113 -4.01 -17.20 4.73
CA ILE A 113 -2.95 -16.47 4.03
C ILE A 113 -3.08 -14.94 4.17
N VAL A 114 -4.31 -14.42 4.32
CA VAL A 114 -4.58 -12.99 4.54
C VAL A 114 -3.89 -12.49 5.81
N GLN A 115 -3.79 -13.32 6.85
CA GLN A 115 -3.08 -12.97 8.09
C GLN A 115 -1.59 -12.74 7.86
N CYS A 116 -0.95 -13.70 7.19
CA CYS A 116 0.49 -13.64 6.93
C CYS A 116 0.80 -12.40 6.09
N VAL A 117 0.04 -12.20 5.01
CA VAL A 117 0.24 -11.05 4.13
C VAL A 117 -0.06 -9.73 4.85
N ALA A 118 -1.16 -9.62 5.59
CA ALA A 118 -1.49 -8.40 6.33
C ALA A 118 -0.39 -8.07 7.36
N THR A 119 0.18 -9.08 8.02
CA THR A 119 1.32 -8.91 8.94
C THR A 119 2.55 -8.36 8.21
N GLU A 120 2.89 -8.92 7.06
CA GLU A 120 4.03 -8.47 6.24
C GLU A 120 3.86 -7.01 5.77
N VAL A 121 2.64 -6.64 5.35
CA VAL A 121 2.32 -5.27 4.93
C VAL A 121 2.40 -4.32 6.11
N LEU A 122 1.83 -4.67 7.27
CA LEU A 122 1.92 -3.85 8.48
C LEU A 122 3.36 -3.61 8.91
N ASP A 123 4.20 -4.64 8.87
CA ASP A 123 5.63 -4.51 9.15
C ASP A 123 6.34 -3.58 8.17
N ALA A 124 5.99 -3.63 6.87
CA ALA A 124 6.51 -2.71 5.87
C ALA A 124 6.07 -1.27 6.16
N MET A 125 4.79 -1.04 6.44
CA MET A 125 4.26 0.28 6.78
C MET A 125 4.93 0.85 8.04
N HIS A 126 5.11 0.04 9.09
CA HIS A 126 5.81 0.47 10.31
C HIS A 126 7.27 0.87 10.05
N ARG A 127 7.97 0.13 9.16
CA ARG A 127 9.34 0.50 8.75
C ARG A 127 9.37 1.86 8.07
N VAL A 128 8.39 2.14 7.20
CA VAL A 128 8.26 3.43 6.51
C VAL A 128 8.01 4.55 7.51
N ASP A 129 7.04 4.40 8.44
CA ASP A 129 6.75 5.45 9.43
C ASP A 129 7.97 5.76 10.31
N LYS A 130 8.69 4.73 10.75
CA LYS A 130 9.89 4.88 11.58
C LYS A 130 10.97 5.66 10.83
N THR A 131 11.18 5.33 9.56
CA THR A 131 12.18 6.00 8.69
C THR A 131 11.84 7.48 8.51
N ASN A 132 10.56 7.81 8.29
CA ASN A 132 10.14 9.20 8.12
C ASN A 132 10.22 10.02 9.41
N ARG A 133 9.90 9.40 10.56
CA ARG A 133 10.08 10.04 11.88
C ARG A 133 11.54 10.43 12.13
N SER A 134 12.49 9.57 11.74
CA SER A 134 13.93 9.87 11.86
C SER A 134 14.38 11.03 10.97
N LYS A 135 13.94 11.08 9.70
CA LYS A 135 14.25 12.19 8.78
C LYS A 135 13.72 13.55 9.24
N SER A 136 12.53 13.56 9.85
CA SER A 136 11.93 14.78 10.41
C SER A 136 12.72 15.34 11.61
N CYS A 137 13.45 14.52 12.36
CA CYS A 137 14.27 14.98 13.49
C CYS A 137 15.63 15.55 13.05
N GLU A 138 16.19 15.08 11.93
CA GLU A 138 17.48 15.55 11.41
C GLU A 138 17.38 16.93 10.75
N THR A 139 16.23 17.24 10.14
CA THR A 139 15.98 18.53 9.47
C THR A 139 15.82 19.71 10.43
N VAL A 140 15.50 19.46 11.71
CA VAL A 140 15.33 20.52 12.74
C VAL A 140 16.67 20.99 13.33
N ASN A 141 17.77 20.25 13.12
CA ASN A 141 19.07 20.54 13.76
C ASN A 141 20.08 21.27 12.87
N SER A 142 19.68 21.76 11.69
CA SER A 142 20.56 22.48 10.77
C SER A 142 20.15 23.94 10.64
N ASP A 143 20.32 24.72 11.70
CA ASP A 143 20.30 26.19 11.63
C ASP A 143 21.69 26.72 12.02
N PRO A 144 22.61 26.98 11.07
CA PRO A 144 23.94 27.49 11.37
C PRO A 144 23.98 29.01 11.17
N HIS A 145 23.05 29.77 11.73
CA HIS A 145 23.14 31.25 11.75
C HIS A 145 23.11 31.79 13.19
N GLY A 146 24.16 31.46 13.94
CA GLY A 146 24.64 32.26 15.06
C GLY A 146 25.80 33.15 14.58
N ARG A 147 25.61 34.47 14.71
CA ARG A 147 26.53 35.55 14.31
C ARG A 147 27.95 35.43 14.84
#